data_AF-A0A3D2U4F7-F1
#
_entry.id   AF-A0A3D2U4F7-F1
#
_cell.length_a   1.000
_cell.length_b   1.000
_cell.length_c   1.000
_cell.angle_alpha   90.00
_cell.angle_beta   90.00
_cell.angle_gamma   90.00
#
_symmetry.space_group_name_H-M   'P 1'
#
loop_
_entity.id
_entity.type
_entity.pdbx_description
1 polymer ?
#
loop_
_entity_poly.entity_id
_entity_poly.type
_entity_poly.pdbx_seq_one_letter_code
_entity_poly.pdbx_strand_id
1 'polypeptide(L)'
;MMERLNLPFWGTRGFGRFQMSSGYGPYALNRLCSESKGIYLIADEGRGQKFNPAVMRGYRPDYRPIRTYLKDVETNDAKRSLLRAAVLTRERQIPVLSLSFDAPNDNVLRTGLNDAQKPVAELDFRLRELQAELETGEDDREKLSEPRWQAGYDLAMGRVLAMRVRAYGYNVVLAQMKSQPKSFKKKDSNLWRLTPNRDITSGGAVKRLHKKALEYLNRVVDDHAGTPWALLAERELSAPMGWGWLEAHRATTTSGNRGANNNQPRVLFVTDPKTGKKKRVMVKDKKRPRPPL
;
A
#
# COMPACT_ATOMS: atom_id res chain seq x y z
N MET A 1 7.09 -15.51 -11.86
CA MET A 1 8.39 -15.34 -11.20
C MET A 1 8.37 -14.06 -10.38
N MET A 2 9.05 -14.03 -9.23
CA MET A 2 8.86 -13.02 -8.17
C MET A 2 9.92 -11.92 -8.23
N GLU A 3 9.82 -11.00 -9.18
CA GLU A 3 10.81 -9.92 -9.41
C GLU A 3 10.31 -8.55 -8.92
N ARG A 4 9.30 -8.53 -8.03
CA ARG A 4 8.66 -7.30 -7.56
C ARG A 4 8.55 -7.29 -6.04
N LEU A 5 9.03 -6.20 -5.44
CA LEU A 5 8.86 -5.92 -4.03
C LEU A 5 7.38 -5.68 -3.67
N ASN A 6 6.95 -6.30 -2.56
CA ASN A 6 5.62 -6.10 -2.01
C ASN A 6 5.60 -4.92 -1.02
N LEU A 7 5.82 -3.71 -1.53
CA LEU A 7 5.80 -2.47 -0.75
C LEU A 7 4.46 -1.74 -0.90
N PRO A 8 3.87 -1.21 0.21
CA PRO A 8 2.69 -0.36 0.13
C PRO A 8 3.00 0.99 -0.53
N PHE A 9 2.01 1.57 -1.21
CA PHE A 9 2.07 2.94 -1.70
C PHE A 9 1.49 3.88 -0.66
N TRP A 10 2.32 4.78 -0.12
CA TRP A 10 1.90 5.76 0.88
C TRP A 10 1.56 7.08 0.22
N GLY A 11 0.51 7.75 0.71
CA GLY A 11 0.09 9.05 0.19
C GLY A 11 -0.71 9.00 -1.12
N THR A 12 -0.71 7.86 -1.82
CA THR A 12 -1.48 7.62 -3.03
C THR A 12 -2.77 6.88 -2.67
N ARG A 13 -3.88 7.62 -2.61
CA ARG A 13 -5.19 7.08 -2.20
C ARG A 13 -5.58 5.87 -3.05
N GLY A 14 -5.74 4.70 -2.42
CA GLY A 14 -6.31 3.50 -3.03
C GLY A 14 -5.43 2.75 -4.03
N PHE A 15 -4.27 3.29 -4.40
CA PHE A 15 -3.44 2.70 -5.45
C PHE A 15 -2.81 1.35 -5.04
N GLY A 16 -2.56 1.12 -3.75
CA GLY A 16 -2.09 -0.17 -3.25
C GLY A 16 -3.04 -1.35 -3.52
N ARG A 17 -4.29 -1.07 -3.90
CA ARG A 17 -5.29 -2.08 -4.29
C ARG A 17 -5.49 -2.16 -5.82
N PHE A 18 -4.77 -1.36 -6.59
CA PHE A 18 -4.89 -1.31 -8.04
C PHE A 18 -4.22 -2.55 -8.63
N GLN A 19 -5.03 -3.48 -9.13
CA GLN A 19 -4.55 -4.63 -9.87
C GLN A 19 -4.20 -4.17 -11.29
N MET A 20 -2.95 -4.39 -11.68
CA MET A 20 -2.48 -4.17 -13.05
C MET A 20 -2.25 -5.54 -13.67
N SER A 21 -2.75 -5.74 -14.89
CA SER A 21 -2.32 -6.89 -15.67
C SER A 21 -0.84 -6.72 -15.99
N SER A 22 -0.05 -7.77 -15.77
CA SER A 22 1.34 -7.83 -16.23
C SER A 22 1.44 -7.92 -17.76
N GLY A 23 0.32 -8.08 -18.47
CA GLY A 23 0.27 -8.40 -19.90
C GLY A 23 0.79 -9.82 -20.22
N TYR A 24 1.16 -10.58 -19.20
CA TYR A 24 1.72 -11.92 -19.28
C TYR A 24 1.05 -12.80 -18.22
N GLY A 25 0.57 -13.96 -18.64
CA GLY A 25 0.00 -14.97 -17.74
C GLY A 25 1.02 -15.66 -16.84
N PRO A 26 0.58 -16.64 -16.03
CA PRO A 26 1.47 -17.46 -15.22
C PRO A 26 2.58 -18.13 -16.05
N TYR A 27 3.80 -18.19 -15.51
CA TYR A 27 4.99 -18.69 -16.20
C TYR A 27 4.78 -20.06 -16.86
N ALA A 28 4.25 -21.03 -16.13
CA ALA A 28 4.07 -22.39 -16.63
C ALA A 28 3.09 -22.45 -17.82
N LEU A 29 2.00 -21.68 -17.77
CA LEU A 29 0.99 -21.64 -18.83
C LEU A 29 1.52 -20.94 -20.09
N ASN A 30 2.19 -19.79 -19.93
CA ASN A 30 2.82 -19.10 -21.06
C ASN A 30 3.90 -19.96 -21.71
N ARG A 31 4.71 -20.66 -20.92
CA ARG A 31 5.75 -21.55 -21.43
C ARG A 31 5.15 -22.70 -22.23
N LEU A 32 4.10 -23.35 -21.72
CA LEU A 32 3.39 -24.41 -22.42
C LEU A 32 2.83 -23.93 -23.77
N CYS A 33 2.25 -22.73 -23.82
CA CYS A 33 1.76 -22.15 -25.08
C CYS A 33 2.91 -21.81 -26.05
N SER A 34 4.04 -21.32 -25.54
CA SER A 34 5.22 -21.03 -26.35
C SER A 34 5.88 -22.31 -26.90
N GLU A 35 6.01 -23.35 -26.08
CA GLU A 35 6.67 -24.61 -26.47
C GLU A 35 5.79 -25.43 -27.42
N SER A 36 4.47 -25.38 -27.26
CA SER A 36 3.51 -26.08 -28.12
C SER A 36 3.22 -25.38 -29.46
N LYS A 37 3.88 -24.25 -29.76
CA LYS A 37 3.78 -23.52 -31.03
C LYS A 37 2.33 -23.25 -31.49
N GLY A 38 1.43 -22.95 -30.55
CA GLY A 38 0.06 -22.54 -30.86
C GLY A 38 -1.02 -23.62 -30.78
N ILE A 39 -0.70 -24.82 -30.27
CA ILE A 39 -1.74 -25.80 -29.86
C ILE A 39 -2.57 -25.23 -28.71
N TYR A 40 -1.91 -24.51 -27.79
CA TYR A 40 -2.54 -23.80 -26.70
C TYR A 40 -2.43 -22.29 -26.93
N LEU A 41 -3.54 -21.59 -26.71
CA LEU A 41 -3.66 -20.15 -26.84
C LEU A 41 -4.00 -19.53 -25.48
N ILE A 42 -3.50 -18.33 -25.23
CA ILE A 42 -3.81 -17.55 -24.03
C ILE A 42 -4.67 -16.37 -24.45
N ALA A 43 -5.91 -16.35 -23.95
CA ALA A 43 -6.78 -15.19 -24.09
C ALA A 43 -6.41 -14.16 -23.01
N ASP A 44 -6.05 -12.94 -23.43
CA ASP A 44 -5.84 -11.82 -22.52
C ASP A 44 -7.18 -11.12 -22.23
N GLU A 45 -7.92 -11.66 -21.27
CA GLU A 45 -9.15 -11.06 -20.73
C GLU A 45 -8.89 -10.16 -19.52
N GLY A 46 -7.64 -9.74 -19.32
CA GLY A 46 -7.25 -8.93 -18.16
C GLY A 46 -8.04 -7.62 -18.08
N ARG A 47 -8.79 -7.45 -16.99
CA ARG A 47 -9.38 -6.15 -16.60
C ARG A 47 -8.28 -5.25 -16.02
N GLY A 48 -8.25 -3.97 -16.39
CA GLY A 48 -7.31 -2.98 -15.85
C GLY A 48 -6.56 -2.20 -16.93
N GLN A 49 -5.51 -1.47 -16.52
CA GLN A 49 -4.65 -0.72 -17.43
C GLN A 49 -3.95 -1.65 -18.41
N LYS A 50 -4.12 -1.39 -19.71
CA LYS A 50 -3.41 -2.08 -20.79
C LYS A 50 -2.18 -1.28 -21.18
N PHE A 51 -1.12 -2.00 -21.55
CA PHE A 51 0.14 -1.43 -22.03
C PHE A 51 0.33 -1.79 -23.50
N ASN A 52 1.05 -0.94 -24.24
CA ASN A 52 1.29 -1.17 -25.66
C ASN A 52 2.07 -2.48 -25.87
N PRO A 53 1.53 -3.48 -26.58
CA PRO A 53 2.20 -4.75 -26.82
C PRO A 53 3.53 -4.62 -27.56
N ALA A 54 3.69 -3.59 -28.41
CA ALA A 54 4.93 -3.32 -29.12
C ALA A 54 6.07 -2.97 -28.15
N VAL A 55 5.78 -2.14 -27.15
CA VAL A 55 6.74 -1.77 -26.09
C VAL A 55 7.00 -2.98 -25.19
N MET A 56 5.94 -3.67 -24.76
CA MET A 56 6.05 -4.79 -23.83
C MET A 56 6.82 -5.99 -24.39
N ARG A 57 7.01 -6.09 -25.72
CA ARG A 57 7.76 -7.18 -26.36
C ARG A 57 9.21 -7.29 -25.84
N GLY A 58 9.85 -6.17 -25.51
CA GLY A 58 11.19 -6.14 -24.91
C GLY A 58 11.23 -6.52 -23.42
N TYR A 59 10.06 -6.56 -22.75
CA TYR A 59 9.92 -6.81 -21.31
C TYR A 59 9.30 -8.19 -21.02
N ARG A 60 9.42 -9.11 -21.98
CA ARG A 60 8.91 -10.47 -21.85
C ARG A 60 9.57 -11.17 -20.66
N PRO A 61 8.80 -11.93 -19.86
CA PRO A 61 9.38 -12.86 -18.91
C PRO A 61 10.33 -13.82 -19.63
N ASP A 62 11.41 -14.21 -18.96
CA ASP A 62 12.29 -15.25 -19.46
C ASP A 62 11.58 -16.61 -19.35
N TYR A 63 11.42 -17.29 -20.49
CA TYR A 63 10.77 -18.61 -20.58
C TYR A 63 11.76 -19.76 -20.72
N ARG A 64 13.07 -19.50 -20.62
CA ARG A 64 14.10 -20.55 -20.62
C ARG A 64 13.89 -21.54 -19.46
N PRO A 65 14.47 -22.76 -19.54
CA PRO A 65 14.41 -23.73 -18.46
C PRO A 65 14.87 -23.13 -17.12
N ILE A 66 14.19 -23.51 -16.03
CA ILE A 66 14.41 -22.92 -14.70
C ILE A 66 15.88 -23.02 -14.24
N ARG A 67 16.59 -24.08 -14.62
CA ARG A 67 18.02 -24.26 -14.30
C ARG A 67 18.90 -23.19 -14.95
N THR A 68 18.62 -22.84 -16.20
CA THR A 68 19.34 -21.79 -16.93
C THR A 68 19.03 -20.42 -16.33
N TYR A 69 17.76 -20.16 -16.01
CA TYR A 69 17.37 -18.93 -15.34
C TYR A 69 18.06 -18.76 -13.98
N LEU A 70 18.07 -19.79 -13.14
CA LEU A 70 18.72 -19.74 -11.83
C LEU A 70 20.23 -19.51 -11.94
N LYS A 71 20.89 -20.14 -12.92
CA LYS A 71 22.30 -19.90 -13.19
C LYS A 71 22.57 -18.44 -13.58
N ASP A 72 21.73 -17.87 -14.44
CA ASP A 72 21.85 -16.45 -14.84
C ASP A 72 21.61 -15.50 -13.67
N VAL A 73 20.69 -15.84 -12.77
CA VAL A 73 20.47 -15.10 -11.51
C VAL A 73 21.69 -15.18 -10.60
N GLU A 74 22.32 -16.34 -10.47
CA GLU A 74 23.53 -16.51 -9.66
C GLU A 74 24.74 -15.78 -10.24
N THR A 75 24.75 -15.53 -11.55
CA THR A 75 25.87 -14.87 -12.25
C THR A 75 25.82 -13.34 -12.12
N ASN A 76 24.67 -12.75 -11.79
CA ASN A 76 24.51 -11.30 -11.67
C ASN A 76 23.89 -10.91 -10.33
N ASP A 77 24.61 -10.11 -9.56
CA ASP A 77 24.22 -9.74 -8.21
C ASP A 77 23.00 -8.83 -8.15
N ALA A 78 22.73 -8.02 -9.17
CA ALA A 78 21.51 -7.23 -9.28
C ALA A 78 20.26 -8.11 -9.39
N LYS A 79 20.32 -9.20 -10.18
CA LYS A 79 19.22 -10.18 -10.29
C LYS A 79 18.99 -10.89 -8.96
N ARG A 80 20.08 -11.36 -8.35
CA ARG A 80 20.07 -12.09 -7.07
C ARG A 80 19.50 -11.24 -5.92
N SER A 81 20.01 -10.02 -5.76
CA SER A 81 19.57 -9.09 -4.71
C SER A 81 18.10 -8.69 -4.89
N LEU A 82 17.65 -8.42 -6.12
CA LEU A 82 16.25 -8.10 -6.39
C LEU A 82 15.30 -9.24 -5.99
N LEU A 83 15.66 -10.48 -6.35
CA LEU A 83 14.85 -11.65 -5.99
C LEU A 83 14.82 -11.88 -4.47
N ARG A 84 15.97 -11.78 -3.81
CA ARG A 84 16.04 -11.91 -2.34
C ARG A 84 15.23 -10.83 -1.64
N ALA A 85 15.36 -9.58 -2.04
CA ALA A 85 14.55 -8.48 -1.52
C ALA A 85 13.04 -8.73 -1.76
N ALA A 86 12.66 -9.26 -2.93
CA ALA A 86 11.27 -9.59 -3.22
C ALA A 86 10.73 -10.71 -2.31
N VAL A 87 11.54 -11.74 -2.01
CA VAL A 87 11.20 -12.80 -1.06
C VAL A 87 11.03 -12.23 0.35
N LEU A 88 11.99 -11.44 0.83
CA LEU A 88 11.94 -10.82 2.17
C LEU A 88 10.66 -9.99 2.39
N THR A 89 10.21 -9.23 1.39
CA THR A 89 8.97 -8.44 1.49
C THR A 89 7.69 -9.27 1.55
N ARG A 90 7.74 -10.55 1.17
CA ARG A 90 6.59 -11.46 1.21
C ARG A 90 6.55 -12.30 2.48
N GLU A 91 7.72 -12.76 2.93
CA GLU A 91 7.85 -13.52 4.17
C GLU A 91 7.49 -12.66 5.38
N ARG A 92 7.91 -11.39 5.37
CA ARG A 92 7.67 -10.44 6.46
C ARG A 92 6.79 -9.31 5.97
N GLN A 93 5.55 -9.27 6.45
CA GLN A 93 4.64 -8.17 6.11
C GLN A 93 5.18 -6.84 6.61
N ILE A 94 5.18 -5.84 5.74
CA ILE A 94 5.60 -4.48 6.12
C ILE A 94 4.42 -3.80 6.84
N PRO A 95 4.64 -3.24 8.04
CA PRO A 95 3.57 -2.62 8.80
C PRO A 95 3.03 -1.40 8.04
N VAL A 96 1.71 -1.25 8.04
CA VAL A 96 1.02 -0.09 7.46
C VAL A 96 0.84 0.95 8.56
N LEU A 97 1.34 2.17 8.34
CA LEU A 97 1.23 3.25 9.31
C LEU A 97 -0.13 3.95 9.24
N SER A 98 -0.62 4.37 10.40
CA SER A 98 -1.81 5.20 10.52
C SER A 98 -1.50 6.63 10.07
N LEU A 99 -2.29 7.15 9.13
CA LEU A 99 -2.14 8.53 8.63
C LEU A 99 -3.25 9.46 9.14
N SER A 100 -4.10 9.00 10.05
CA SER A 100 -5.23 9.76 10.55
C SER A 100 -5.36 9.55 12.05
N PHE A 101 -5.43 10.67 12.78
CA PHE A 101 -5.37 10.71 14.23
C PHE A 101 -6.53 11.55 14.74
N ASP A 102 -7.38 10.92 15.54
CA ASP A 102 -8.45 11.63 16.22
C ASP A 102 -7.83 12.54 17.31
N ALA A 103 -8.30 13.79 17.40
CA ALA A 103 -7.81 14.75 18.38
C ALA A 103 -8.97 15.52 19.04
N PRO A 104 -9.88 14.84 19.76
CA PRO A 104 -10.89 15.52 20.58
C PRO A 104 -10.25 16.31 21.74
N ASN A 105 -9.07 15.87 22.20
CA ASN A 105 -8.21 16.58 23.14
C ASN A 105 -6.74 16.19 22.92
N ASP A 106 -5.82 16.99 23.48
CA ASP A 106 -4.37 16.81 23.31
C ASP A 106 -3.86 15.47 23.88
N ASN A 107 -4.47 14.97 24.94
CA ASN A 107 -4.06 13.71 25.58
C ASN A 107 -4.35 12.51 24.66
N VAL A 108 -5.55 12.46 24.07
CA VAL A 108 -5.95 11.44 23.10
C VAL A 108 -5.06 11.51 21.87
N LEU A 109 -4.79 12.72 21.37
CA LEU A 109 -3.86 12.90 20.26
C LEU A 109 -2.48 12.33 20.60
N ARG A 110 -1.86 12.73 21.73
CA ARG A 110 -0.53 12.25 22.13
C ARG A 110 -0.47 10.73 22.27
N THR A 111 -1.50 10.10 22.83
CA THR A 111 -1.60 8.63 22.92
C THR A 111 -1.67 7.99 21.54
N GLY A 112 -2.53 8.50 20.65
CA GLY A 112 -2.62 8.01 19.27
C GLY A 112 -1.31 8.16 18.49
N LEU A 113 -0.59 9.26 18.70
CA LEU A 113 0.74 9.48 18.11
C LEU A 113 1.79 8.53 18.67
N ASN A 114 1.78 8.26 19.98
CA ASN A 114 2.67 7.27 20.61
C ASN A 114 2.46 5.88 20.02
N ASP A 115 1.21 5.44 19.93
CA ASP A 115 0.88 4.11 19.39
C ASP A 115 1.30 3.96 17.95
N ALA A 116 1.15 5.02 17.15
CA ALA A 116 1.52 5.00 15.74
C ALA A 116 3.02 5.15 15.48
N GLN A 117 3.83 5.53 16.48
CA GLN A 117 5.29 5.49 16.42
C GLN A 117 5.86 4.09 16.68
N LYS A 118 5.16 3.23 17.45
CA LYS A 118 5.62 1.87 17.79
C LYS A 118 6.07 1.03 16.58
N PRO A 119 5.28 0.90 15.49
CA PRO A 119 5.69 0.08 14.34
C PRO A 119 6.76 0.73 13.45
N VAL A 120 7.13 2.00 13.67
CA VAL A 120 8.07 2.72 12.79
C VAL A 120 9.49 2.19 12.94
N ALA A 121 9.89 1.77 14.15
CA ALA A 121 11.21 1.19 14.37
C ALA A 121 11.40 -0.14 13.62
N GLU A 122 10.39 -1.01 13.69
CA GLU A 122 10.36 -2.27 12.92
C GLU A 122 10.38 -2.00 11.41
N LEU A 123 9.62 -1.01 10.96
CA LEU A 123 9.61 -0.60 9.56
C LEU A 123 10.99 -0.11 9.09
N ASP A 124 11.62 0.81 9.82
CA ASP A 124 12.93 1.37 9.43
C ASP A 124 14.00 0.27 9.42
N PHE A 125 13.97 -0.65 10.38
CA PHE A 125 14.85 -1.82 10.38
C PHE A 125 14.68 -2.66 9.10
N ARG A 126 13.43 -3.00 8.74
CA ARG A 126 13.15 -3.77 7.52
C ARG A 126 13.57 -3.04 6.25
N LEU A 127 13.34 -1.74 6.16
CA LEU A 127 13.73 -0.97 4.98
C LEU A 127 15.24 -0.83 4.85
N ARG A 128 15.99 -0.80 5.97
CA ARG A 128 17.45 -0.86 5.97
C ARG A 128 17.97 -2.22 5.50
N GLU A 129 17.36 -3.31 5.96
CA GLU A 129 17.68 -4.68 5.51
C GLU A 129 17.48 -4.79 3.98
N LEU A 130 16.34 -4.32 3.47
CA LEU A 130 16.05 -4.33 2.03
C LEU A 130 17.01 -3.44 1.23
N GLN A 131 17.36 -2.26 1.74
CA GLN A 131 18.32 -1.41 1.07
C GLN A 131 19.70 -2.08 1.02
N ALA A 132 20.18 -2.61 2.15
CA ALA A 132 21.48 -3.25 2.21
C ALA A 132 21.55 -4.44 1.25
N GLU A 133 20.49 -5.26 1.17
CA GLU A 133 20.41 -6.36 0.21
C GLU A 133 20.49 -5.85 -1.24
N LEU A 134 19.73 -4.82 -1.60
CA LEU A 134 19.76 -4.25 -2.95
C LEU A 134 21.11 -3.61 -3.29
N GLU A 135 21.74 -2.90 -2.34
CA GLU A 135 23.05 -2.26 -2.51
C GLU A 135 24.14 -3.28 -2.86
N THR A 136 24.02 -4.55 -2.44
CA THR A 136 24.98 -5.61 -2.84
C THR A 136 25.02 -5.86 -4.35
N GLY A 137 23.95 -5.54 -5.07
CA GLY A 137 23.84 -5.74 -6.53
C GLY A 137 23.89 -4.45 -7.34
N GLU A 138 24.18 -3.29 -6.73
CA GLU A 138 24.13 -1.98 -7.40
C GLU A 138 25.15 -1.89 -8.54
N ASP A 139 26.38 -2.37 -8.32
CA ASP A 139 27.47 -2.35 -9.32
C ASP A 139 27.16 -3.25 -10.53
N ASP A 140 26.38 -4.31 -10.34
CA ASP A 140 26.02 -5.26 -11.38
C ASP A 140 24.80 -4.81 -12.21
N ARG A 141 24.14 -3.70 -11.83
CA ARG A 141 23.00 -3.13 -12.55
C ARG A 141 23.38 -2.73 -13.98
N GLU A 142 24.57 -2.16 -14.19
CA GLU A 142 25.03 -1.73 -15.51
C GLU A 142 25.30 -2.90 -16.46
N LYS A 143 25.58 -4.08 -15.89
CA LYS A 143 25.85 -5.33 -16.65
C LYS A 143 24.57 -6.01 -17.14
N LEU A 144 23.39 -5.56 -16.70
CA LEU A 144 22.11 -6.09 -17.13
C LEU A 144 21.81 -5.66 -18.57
N SER A 145 21.55 -6.63 -19.44
CA SER A 145 21.12 -6.37 -20.83
C SER A 145 19.60 -6.36 -20.99
N GLU A 146 18.88 -7.00 -20.07
CA GLU A 146 17.42 -7.12 -20.18
C GLU A 146 16.69 -5.91 -19.56
N PRO A 147 15.87 -5.18 -20.33
CA PRO A 147 15.16 -3.98 -19.84
C PRO A 147 14.25 -4.28 -18.64
N ARG A 148 13.68 -5.49 -18.59
CA ARG A 148 12.84 -5.95 -17.49
C ARG A 148 13.59 -5.99 -16.15
N TRP A 149 14.84 -6.44 -16.16
CA TRP A 149 15.66 -6.54 -14.95
C TRP A 149 16.15 -5.17 -14.50
N GLN A 150 16.56 -4.32 -15.45
CA GLN A 150 16.93 -2.92 -15.18
C GLN A 150 15.77 -2.16 -14.53
N ALA A 151 14.59 -2.18 -15.16
CA ALA A 151 13.38 -1.53 -14.64
C ALA A 151 12.96 -2.08 -13.28
N GLY A 152 13.09 -3.40 -13.09
CA GLY A 152 12.76 -4.07 -11.83
C GLY A 152 13.67 -3.63 -10.68
N TYR A 153 14.98 -3.61 -10.93
CA TYR A 153 15.99 -3.22 -9.94
C TYR A 153 15.88 -1.74 -9.57
N ASP A 154 15.85 -0.86 -10.57
CA ASP A 154 15.79 0.58 -10.34
C ASP A 154 14.49 0.98 -9.63
N LEU A 155 13.34 0.36 -9.99
CA LEU A 155 12.07 0.58 -9.30
C LEU A 155 12.12 0.07 -7.85
N ALA A 156 12.76 -1.09 -7.61
CA ALA A 156 12.89 -1.64 -6.27
C ALA A 156 13.71 -0.73 -5.37
N MET A 157 14.90 -0.32 -5.83
CA MET A 157 15.80 0.58 -5.10
C MET A 157 15.12 1.93 -4.83
N GLY A 158 14.56 2.56 -5.86
CA GLY A 158 13.87 3.84 -5.76
C GLY A 158 12.71 3.82 -4.75
N ARG A 159 11.91 2.76 -4.74
CA ARG A 159 10.78 2.62 -3.81
C ARG A 159 11.22 2.35 -2.37
N VAL A 160 12.25 1.54 -2.13
CA VAL A 160 12.81 1.32 -0.79
C VAL A 160 13.32 2.64 -0.22
N LEU A 161 14.13 3.38 -0.99
CA LEU A 161 14.67 4.67 -0.58
C LEU A 161 13.55 5.69 -0.31
N ALA A 162 12.54 5.78 -1.18
CA ALA A 162 11.39 6.65 -0.99
C ALA A 162 10.61 6.31 0.30
N MET A 163 10.43 5.02 0.59
CA MET A 163 9.80 4.59 1.84
C MET A 163 10.64 4.94 3.07
N ARG A 164 11.97 4.83 3.00
CA ARG A 164 12.85 5.25 4.11
C ARG A 164 12.71 6.73 4.41
N VAL A 165 12.70 7.57 3.38
CA VAL A 165 12.49 9.02 3.52
C VAL A 165 11.15 9.31 4.19
N ARG A 166 10.07 8.64 3.75
CA ARG A 166 8.75 8.81 4.35
C ARG A 166 8.68 8.30 5.78
N ALA A 167 9.28 7.16 6.10
CA ALA A 167 9.29 6.61 7.45
C ALA A 167 10.01 7.55 8.44
N TYR A 168 11.15 8.11 8.01
CA TYR A 168 11.86 9.10 8.81
C TYR A 168 11.05 10.38 9.01
N GLY A 169 10.55 10.98 7.92
CA GLY A 169 9.76 12.20 7.97
C GLY A 169 8.50 12.02 8.83
N TYR A 170 7.87 10.85 8.75
CA TYR A 170 6.72 10.51 9.59
C TYR A 170 7.07 10.58 11.07
N ASN A 171 8.19 9.94 11.47
CA ASN A 171 8.61 9.94 12.87
C ASN A 171 8.90 11.36 13.40
N VAL A 172 9.55 12.20 12.58
CA VAL A 172 9.86 13.59 12.94
C VAL A 172 8.59 14.42 13.11
N VAL A 173 7.67 14.35 12.15
CA VAL A 173 6.43 15.13 12.17
C VAL A 173 5.51 14.69 13.32
N LEU A 174 5.51 13.40 13.67
CA LEU A 174 4.81 12.92 14.87
C LEU A 174 5.45 13.41 16.16
N ALA A 175 6.78 13.36 16.27
CA ALA A 175 7.49 13.86 17.44
C ALA A 175 7.24 15.37 17.66
N GLN A 176 7.28 16.17 16.59
CA GLN A 176 6.97 17.60 16.63
C GLN A 176 5.52 17.87 17.09
N MET A 177 4.55 17.10 16.59
CA MET A 177 3.14 17.25 16.99
C MET A 177 2.91 16.85 18.46
N LYS A 178 3.70 15.91 18.99
CA LYS A 178 3.66 15.54 20.42
C LYS A 178 4.21 16.63 21.32
N SER A 179 5.36 17.21 20.94
CA SER A 179 6.03 18.27 21.71
C SER A 179 5.26 19.58 21.66
N GLN A 180 4.76 19.96 20.47
CA GLN A 180 3.99 21.17 20.24
C GLN A 180 2.72 20.85 19.43
N PRO A 181 1.62 20.45 20.09
CA PRO A 181 0.36 20.18 19.43
C PRO A 181 -0.14 21.40 18.67
N LYS A 182 -0.52 21.21 17.40
CA LYS A 182 -1.19 22.27 16.64
C LYS A 182 -2.64 22.37 17.05
N SER A 183 -3.11 23.59 17.26
CA SER A 183 -4.53 23.88 17.46
C SER A 183 -5.27 23.87 16.12
N PHE A 184 -6.54 23.45 16.15
CA PHE A 184 -7.41 23.52 14.99
C PHE A 184 -7.77 24.97 14.67
N LYS A 185 -7.67 25.35 13.39
CA LYS A 185 -8.18 26.63 12.90
C LYS A 185 -9.68 26.56 12.63
N LYS A 186 -10.20 25.41 12.20
CA LYS A 186 -11.64 25.21 11.96
C LYS A 186 -12.33 24.65 13.19
N LYS A 187 -13.46 25.27 13.56
CA LYS A 187 -14.23 24.90 14.76
C LYS A 187 -14.80 23.47 14.72
N ASP A 188 -15.03 22.93 13.53
CA ASP A 188 -15.59 21.58 13.36
C ASP A 188 -14.51 20.49 13.20
N SER A 189 -13.23 20.85 13.13
CA SER A 189 -12.17 19.86 12.96
C SER A 189 -11.94 19.06 14.24
N ASN A 190 -11.90 17.75 14.11
CA ASN A 190 -11.64 16.81 15.21
C ASN A 190 -10.59 15.76 14.88
N LEU A 191 -9.97 15.84 13.69
CA LEU A 191 -9.01 14.88 13.19
C LEU A 191 -7.83 15.57 12.51
N TRP A 192 -6.63 15.08 12.79
CA TRP A 192 -5.43 15.41 12.05
C TRP A 192 -5.13 14.29 11.06
N ARG A 193 -4.97 14.64 9.78
CA ARG A 193 -4.56 13.72 8.74
C ARG A 193 -3.18 14.10 8.23
N LEU A 194 -2.28 13.12 8.16
CA LEU A 194 -1.02 13.25 7.46
C LEU A 194 -1.24 13.15 5.95
N THR A 195 -0.74 14.14 5.23
CA THR A 195 -0.75 14.18 3.77
C THR A 195 0.67 14.33 3.24
N PRO A 196 0.99 13.75 2.07
CA PRO A 196 2.25 14.00 1.40
C PRO A 196 2.51 15.50 1.23
N ASN A 197 3.74 15.94 1.53
CA ASN A 197 4.19 17.31 1.35
C ASN A 197 5.57 17.34 0.67
N ARG A 198 5.86 18.41 -0.07
CA ARG A 198 7.16 18.64 -0.71
C ARG A 198 8.24 19.00 0.30
N ASP A 199 7.85 19.61 1.41
CA ASP A 199 8.79 19.97 2.47
C ASP A 199 9.25 18.73 3.23
N ILE A 200 10.56 18.48 3.19
CA ILE A 200 11.19 17.37 3.91
C ILE A 200 11.94 17.95 5.11
N THR A 201 11.26 18.02 6.25
CA THR A 201 11.87 18.40 7.53
C THR A 201 12.80 17.29 8.00
N SER A 202 14.07 17.32 7.57
CA SER A 202 15.02 16.23 7.83
C SER A 202 16.49 16.64 7.74
N GLY A 203 17.35 15.84 8.39
CA GLY A 203 18.80 16.00 8.37
C GLY A 203 19.45 15.59 7.04
N GLY A 204 20.74 15.89 6.88
CA GLY A 204 21.47 15.72 5.61
C GLY A 204 21.52 14.28 5.06
N ALA A 205 21.41 13.26 5.91
CA ALA A 205 21.35 11.86 5.46
C ALA A 205 20.05 11.55 4.69
N VAL A 206 18.92 12.11 5.14
CA VAL A 206 17.60 11.86 4.51
C VAL A 206 17.48 12.61 3.20
N LYS A 207 18.08 13.80 3.09
CA LYS A 207 18.20 14.52 1.81
C LYS A 207 18.99 13.71 0.76
N ARG A 208 20.04 12.99 1.18
CA ARG A 208 20.79 12.08 0.29
C ARG A 208 19.94 10.90 -0.17
N LEU A 209 19.21 10.25 0.74
CA LEU A 209 18.26 9.19 0.39
C LEU A 209 17.18 9.68 -0.58
N HIS A 210 16.63 10.88 -0.33
CA HIS A 210 15.64 11.49 -1.20
C HIS A 210 16.18 11.74 -2.61
N LYS A 211 17.40 12.30 -2.74
CA LYS A 211 18.04 12.52 -4.03
C LYS A 211 18.24 11.20 -4.79
N LYS A 212 18.79 10.17 -4.14
CA LYS A 212 18.97 8.84 -4.74
C LYS A 212 17.62 8.23 -5.16
N ALA A 213 16.58 8.35 -4.32
CA ALA A 213 15.25 7.83 -4.65
C ALA A 213 14.68 8.49 -5.92
N LEU A 214 14.82 9.81 -6.06
CA LEU A 214 14.40 10.53 -7.26
C LEU A 214 15.19 10.10 -8.48
N GLU A 215 16.50 9.92 -8.36
CA GLU A 215 17.36 9.46 -9.45
C GLU A 215 16.91 8.10 -10.00
N TYR A 216 16.75 7.11 -9.12
CA TYR A 216 16.29 5.77 -9.50
C TYR A 216 14.89 5.77 -10.10
N LEU A 217 13.94 6.50 -9.50
CA LEU A 217 12.57 6.54 -9.98
C LEU A 217 12.46 7.28 -11.31
N ASN A 218 13.14 8.42 -11.49
CA ASN A 218 13.14 9.15 -12.74
C ASN A 218 13.78 8.32 -13.86
N ARG A 219 14.90 7.63 -13.59
CA ARG A 219 15.52 6.69 -14.54
C ARG A 219 14.52 5.66 -15.06
N VAL A 220 13.67 5.09 -14.19
CA VAL A 220 12.63 4.15 -14.63
C VAL A 220 11.58 4.80 -15.52
N VAL A 221 11.19 6.04 -15.23
CA VAL A 221 10.21 6.78 -16.05
C VAL A 221 10.80 7.10 -17.43
N ASP A 222 12.06 7.54 -17.46
CA ASP A 222 12.75 7.99 -18.67
C ASP A 222 13.14 6.80 -19.57
N ASP A 223 13.79 5.77 -19.01
CA ASP A 223 14.33 4.63 -19.77
C ASP A 223 13.26 3.58 -20.12
N HIS A 224 12.17 3.50 -19.33
CA HIS A 224 11.16 2.46 -19.45
C HIS A 224 9.74 3.02 -19.63
N ALA A 225 9.61 4.17 -20.29
CA ALA A 225 8.33 4.85 -20.54
C ALA A 225 7.26 3.94 -21.15
N GLY A 226 6.00 4.11 -20.71
CA GLY A 226 4.86 3.34 -21.22
C GLY A 226 4.82 1.88 -20.75
N THR A 227 5.65 1.50 -19.78
CA THR A 227 5.64 0.18 -19.15
C THR A 227 4.95 0.21 -17.77
N PRO A 228 4.59 -0.97 -17.21
CA PRO A 228 4.09 -1.04 -15.84
C PRO A 228 5.07 -0.45 -14.81
N TRP A 229 6.39 -0.59 -15.01
CA TRP A 229 7.39 -0.08 -14.08
C TRP A 229 7.41 1.44 -14.06
N ALA A 230 7.41 2.09 -15.23
CA ALA A 230 7.31 3.55 -15.34
C ALA A 230 6.03 4.06 -14.67
N LEU A 231 4.88 3.43 -14.91
CA LEU A 231 3.63 3.83 -14.28
C LEU A 231 3.68 3.74 -12.74
N LEU A 232 4.35 2.72 -12.20
CA LEU A 232 4.56 2.59 -10.75
C LEU A 232 5.55 3.65 -10.23
N ALA A 233 6.60 3.97 -10.99
CA ALA A 233 7.57 5.01 -10.63
C ALA A 233 6.95 6.40 -10.66
N GLU A 234 6.22 6.76 -11.73
CA GLU A 234 5.43 7.99 -11.84
C GLU A 234 4.46 8.13 -10.67
N ARG A 235 3.81 7.03 -10.29
CA ARG A 235 2.90 7.03 -9.15
C ARG A 235 3.62 7.30 -7.84
N GLU A 236 4.78 6.69 -7.65
CA GLU A 236 5.64 6.90 -6.48
C GLU A 236 6.11 8.37 -6.40
N LEU A 237 6.52 8.95 -7.53
CA LEU A 237 6.94 10.35 -7.67
C LEU A 237 5.79 11.35 -7.50
N SER A 238 4.57 10.98 -7.91
CA SER A 238 3.38 11.82 -7.78
C SER A 238 3.01 12.10 -6.32
N ALA A 239 3.47 11.27 -5.38
CA ALA A 239 3.31 11.45 -3.95
C ALA A 239 4.62 11.96 -3.34
N PRO A 240 4.71 13.26 -2.99
CA PRO A 240 5.86 13.81 -2.30
C PRO A 240 6.28 12.97 -1.08
N MET A 241 7.58 12.91 -0.82
CA MET A 241 8.14 12.04 0.22
C MET A 241 8.15 12.70 1.61
N GLY A 242 7.80 13.98 1.73
CA GLY A 242 7.61 14.68 2.99
C GLY A 242 6.20 14.53 3.54
N TRP A 243 5.97 15.09 4.73
CA TRP A 243 4.68 15.01 5.43
C TRP A 243 4.20 16.38 5.88
N GLY A 244 2.90 16.60 5.74
CA GLY A 244 2.20 17.78 6.23
C GLY A 244 0.94 17.37 7.02
N TRP A 245 0.56 18.24 7.95
CA TRP A 245 -0.67 18.09 8.72
C TRP A 245 -1.83 18.79 8.03
N LEU A 246 -2.93 18.07 7.81
CA LEU A 246 -4.17 18.58 7.28
C LEU A 246 -5.29 18.36 8.30
N GLU A 247 -6.03 19.43 8.59
CA GLU A 247 -7.23 19.37 9.42
C GLU A 247 -8.37 18.68 8.66
N ALA A 248 -9.01 17.71 9.31
CA ALA A 248 -10.19 17.06 8.79
C ALA A 248 -11.25 16.88 9.88
N HIS A 249 -12.46 16.63 9.42
CA HIS A 249 -13.58 16.25 10.26
C HIS A 249 -13.93 14.79 9.99
N ARG A 250 -14.06 14.02 11.06
CA ARG A 250 -14.70 12.71 11.03
C ARG A 250 -15.99 12.86 11.81
N ALA A 251 -17.13 12.74 11.11
CA ALA A 251 -18.41 12.62 11.79
C ALA A 251 -18.30 11.47 12.78
N THR A 252 -18.53 11.74 14.06
CA THR A 252 -18.65 10.68 15.04
C THR A 252 -19.73 9.76 14.51
N THR A 253 -19.36 8.52 14.17
CA THR A 253 -20.37 7.49 14.05
C THR A 253 -20.94 7.41 15.46
N THR A 254 -22.08 8.04 15.68
CA THR A 254 -22.98 7.58 16.71
C THR A 254 -23.28 6.16 16.27
N SER A 255 -22.48 5.21 16.75
CA SER A 255 -23.01 3.94 17.19
C SER A 255 -24.02 4.32 18.25
N GLY A 256 -25.17 4.82 17.79
CA GLY A 256 -26.36 4.85 18.59
C GLY A 256 -26.48 3.42 19.00
N ASN A 257 -26.23 3.13 20.27
CA ASN A 257 -27.25 2.68 21.18
C ASN A 257 -28.37 1.82 20.54
N ARG A 258 -28.02 0.98 19.56
CA ARG A 258 -28.84 -0.12 19.00
C ARG A 258 -28.78 -1.33 19.95
N GLY A 259 -28.48 -1.08 21.23
CA GLY A 259 -28.53 -2.04 22.31
C GLY A 259 -29.44 -1.63 23.47
N ALA A 260 -29.95 -0.39 23.54
CA ALA A 260 -30.65 0.09 24.74
C ALA A 260 -32.06 0.65 24.51
N ASN A 261 -32.56 0.74 23.27
CA ASN A 261 -33.91 1.25 23.00
C ASN A 261 -34.90 0.23 22.43
N ASN A 262 -34.59 -1.06 22.55
CA ASN A 262 -35.50 -2.15 22.13
C ASN A 262 -36.49 -2.57 23.24
N ASN A 263 -36.74 -1.71 24.23
CA ASN A 263 -37.72 -1.95 25.29
C ASN A 263 -38.88 -0.94 25.24
N GLN A 264 -39.11 -0.33 24.07
CA GLN A 264 -40.42 0.26 23.81
C GLN A 264 -41.38 -0.88 23.48
N PRO A 265 -42.47 -1.07 24.25
CA PRO A 265 -43.42 -2.14 24.00
C PRO A 265 -43.95 -2.01 22.57
N ARG A 266 -43.78 -3.07 21.78
CA ARG A 266 -44.23 -3.11 20.39
C ARG A 266 -45.73 -2.86 20.37
N VAL A 267 -46.12 -1.78 19.69
CA VAL A 267 -47.51 -1.37 19.55
C VAL A 267 -48.02 -1.94 18.25
N LEU A 268 -48.88 -2.96 18.32
CA LEU A 268 -49.56 -3.54 17.16
C LEU A 268 -50.91 -2.86 16.99
N PHE A 269 -51.19 -2.39 15.77
CA PHE A 269 -52.52 -1.93 15.38
C PHE A 269 -53.27 -3.12 14.82
N VAL A 270 -54.18 -3.67 15.63
CA VAL A 270 -55.06 -4.76 15.20
C VAL A 270 -56.39 -4.14 14.77
N THR A 271 -56.83 -4.45 13.55
CA THR A 271 -58.15 -4.10 13.04
C THR A 271 -59.18 -5.06 13.63
N ASP A 272 -60.18 -4.52 14.33
CA ASP A 272 -61.22 -5.33 14.95
C ASP A 272 -62.18 -5.88 13.87
N PRO A 273 -62.29 -7.22 13.69
CA PRO A 273 -62.97 -7.82 12.54
C PRO A 273 -64.49 -7.59 12.50
N LYS A 274 -65.11 -7.06 13.57
CA LYS A 274 -66.54 -6.73 13.58
C LYS A 274 -66.87 -5.26 13.31
N THR A 275 -65.94 -4.33 13.50
CA THR A 275 -66.22 -2.87 13.42
C THR A 275 -65.25 -2.09 12.54
N GLY A 276 -64.20 -2.73 12.00
CA GLY A 276 -63.26 -2.14 11.04
C GLY A 276 -62.34 -1.04 11.59
N LYS A 277 -62.49 -0.64 12.87
CA LYS A 277 -61.67 0.40 13.50
C LYS A 277 -60.35 -0.20 14.02
N LYS A 278 -59.25 0.53 13.80
CA LYS A 278 -57.90 0.14 14.25
C LYS A 278 -57.76 0.40 15.75
N LYS A 279 -57.47 -0.64 16.54
CA LYS A 279 -57.23 -0.53 17.98
C LYS A 279 -55.75 -0.76 18.29
N ARG A 280 -55.21 0.04 19.21
CA ARG A 280 -53.81 0.03 19.60
C ARG A 280 -53.59 -0.97 20.75
N VAL A 281 -52.79 -2.02 20.56
CA VAL A 281 -52.52 -3.05 21.58
C VAL A 281 -51.01 -3.10 21.87
N MET A 282 -50.63 -3.04 23.15
CA MET A 282 -49.23 -3.17 23.60
C MET A 282 -48.91 -4.62 23.92
N VAL A 283 -47.90 -5.19 23.27
CA VAL A 283 -47.39 -6.54 23.55
C VAL A 283 -46.16 -6.44 24.46
N LYS A 284 -46.16 -7.16 25.59
CA LYS A 284 -44.98 -7.29 26.46
C LYS A 284 -44.07 -8.41 25.93
N ASP A 285 -42.81 -8.07 25.64
CA ASP A 285 -41.82 -9.05 25.17
C ASP A 285 -41.45 -10.03 26.30
N LYS A 286 -41.80 -11.32 26.14
CA LYS A 286 -41.29 -12.40 27.01
C LYS A 286 -39.86 -12.76 26.57
N LYS A 287 -38.88 -12.63 27.46
CA LYS A 287 -37.50 -13.12 27.24
C LYS A 287 -37.52 -14.63 27.02
N ARG A 288 -36.95 -15.09 25.90
CA ARG A 288 -36.72 -16.52 25.65
C ARG A 288 -35.56 -17.02 26.53
N PRO A 289 -35.68 -18.16 27.23
CA PRO A 289 -34.58 -18.72 27.99
C PRO A 289 -33.46 -19.19 27.04
N ARG A 290 -32.20 -19.01 27.47
CA ARG A 290 -31.03 -19.49 26.73
C ARG A 290 -30.89 -21.01 26.93
N PRO A 291 -30.51 -21.78 25.89
CA PRO A 291 -30.27 -23.22 26.03
C PRO A 291 -29.03 -23.48 26.91
N PRO A 292 -29.03 -24.57 27.69
CA PRO A 292 -27.89 -24.94 28.53
C PRO A 292 -26.68 -25.35 27.69
N LEU A 293 -25.49 -25.07 28.22
CA LEU A 293 -24.17 -25.38 27.64
C LEU A 293 -23.93 -26.89 27.52
#